data_AF-A0A7S4B8L7-F1
#
_entry.id   AF-A0A7S4B8L7-F1
#
_cell.length_a   1.000
_cell.length_b   1.000
_cell.length_c   1.000
_cell.angle_alpha   90.00
_cell.angle_beta   90.00
_cell.angle_gamma   90.00
#
_symmetry.space_group_name_H-M   'P 1'
#
loop_
_entity.id
_entity.type
_entity.pdbx_description
1 polymer ?
#
loop_
_entity_poly.entity_id
_entity_poly.type
_entity_poly.pdbx_seq_one_letter_code
_entity_poly.pdbx_strand_id
1 'polypeptide(L)'
;RVGPMQALLVLLTVSSAAALSLVANGARTLQPPAIQTGRKAAVQSAGRRAAVVLQEDLNTKTVIKDAEKKLKKSLASVTEQLSTIRVGRATSDMLDRVQVEYYGAPTPLNQLASVTTPSASQLVVDAYDKSCLGDIERALMESDLGMTPNNDGNVIRLNVPSLTAERRKELAKTASKIGEEGKVALRNVRRDAIDKIKKMQKDGLSEDESRDAQDELQKSLKKYESEIDSSVSQREKEIMTI
;
A
#
# COMPACT_ATOMS: atom_id res chain seq x y z
N ARG A 1 44.05 29.24 -1.63
CA ARG A 1 43.68 28.06 -0.83
C ARG A 1 42.75 27.21 -1.69
N VAL A 2 43.31 26.19 -2.35
CA VAL A 2 42.60 25.23 -3.19
C VAL A 2 43.11 23.87 -2.75
N GLY A 3 42.24 23.02 -2.20
CA GLY A 3 42.57 21.64 -1.88
C GLY A 3 42.03 20.75 -3.01
N PRO A 4 42.89 19.99 -3.72
CA PRO A 4 42.45 19.14 -4.80
C PRO A 4 42.13 17.73 -4.30
N MET A 5 41.09 17.18 -4.91
CA MET A 5 40.79 15.76 -4.99
C MET A 5 41.85 14.98 -5.78
N GLN A 6 41.98 13.69 -5.44
CA GLN A 6 42.42 12.56 -6.29
C GLN A 6 43.91 12.46 -6.67
N ALA A 7 44.31 11.21 -6.96
CA ALA A 7 45.66 10.69 -7.26
C ALA A 7 46.50 10.42 -6.00
N LEU A 8 47.10 9.25 -5.74
CA LEU A 8 47.88 8.39 -6.63
C LEU A 8 48.07 7.04 -5.90
N LEU A 9 47.40 5.97 -6.31
CA LEU A 9 47.98 4.79 -6.94
C LEU A 9 49.50 4.55 -6.66
N VAL A 10 49.78 3.44 -5.98
CA VAL A 10 50.93 2.52 -6.17
C VAL A 10 52.27 3.13 -6.58
N LEU A 11 53.29 3.08 -5.72
CA LEU A 11 54.70 2.82 -6.09
C LEU A 11 55.63 2.80 -4.85
N LEU A 12 56.69 1.98 -4.95
CA LEU A 12 57.80 1.72 -4.00
C LEU A 12 57.46 0.77 -2.84
N THR A 13 57.63 -0.55 -2.91
CA THR A 13 58.76 -1.40 -3.38
C THR A 13 60.14 -1.05 -2.82
N VAL A 14 60.81 -2.13 -2.35
CA VAL A 14 62.26 -2.29 -2.08
C VAL A 14 62.76 -1.51 -0.85
N SER A 15 63.64 -1.96 0.05
CA SER A 15 64.79 -2.86 0.01
C SER A 15 65.25 -2.99 1.48
N SER A 16 65.44 -4.19 2.03
CA SER A 16 66.76 -4.84 2.17
C SER A 16 67.57 -4.45 3.42
N ALA A 17 68.10 -5.51 4.05
CA ALA A 17 69.37 -5.62 4.75
C ALA A 17 69.52 -5.09 6.20
N ALA A 18 69.48 -6.02 7.15
CA ALA A 18 70.55 -6.29 8.12
C ALA A 18 70.25 -7.66 8.79
N ALA A 19 70.86 -8.76 8.35
CA ALA A 19 72.20 -9.24 8.67
C ALA A 19 72.32 -9.90 10.06
N LEU A 20 72.49 -11.25 10.01
CA LEU A 20 73.46 -12.09 10.76
C LEU A 20 73.38 -12.12 12.31
N SER A 21 73.56 -13.23 13.05
CA SER A 21 73.86 -14.65 12.81
C SER A 21 74.09 -15.33 14.18
N LEU A 22 73.53 -16.52 14.44
CA LEU A 22 74.11 -17.64 15.26
C LEU A 22 73.10 -18.82 15.28
N VAL A 23 73.27 -19.89 14.48
CA VAL A 23 73.94 -21.18 14.80
C VAL A 23 73.42 -21.82 16.10
N ALA A 24 73.08 -23.11 16.21
CA ALA A 24 72.59 -24.19 15.37
C ALA A 24 72.25 -25.36 16.34
N ASN A 25 71.20 -26.12 16.02
CA ASN A 25 70.94 -27.53 16.30
C ASN A 25 71.24 -28.19 17.67
N GLY A 26 70.18 -28.80 18.22
CA GLY A 26 70.25 -29.92 19.15
C GLY A 26 68.90 -30.65 19.21
N ALA A 27 68.69 -31.61 18.30
CA ALA A 27 67.51 -32.47 18.26
C ALA A 27 67.45 -33.40 19.48
N ARG A 28 66.29 -33.52 20.13
CA ARG A 28 65.96 -34.66 20.99
C ARG A 28 64.49 -35.06 20.82
N THR A 29 64.36 -36.29 20.36
CA THR A 29 63.18 -37.10 20.10
C THR A 29 62.33 -37.33 21.34
N LEU A 30 61.01 -37.21 21.23
CA LEU A 30 60.05 -38.08 21.94
C LEU A 30 58.83 -38.34 21.04
N GLN A 31 58.66 -39.59 20.63
CA GLN A 31 57.42 -40.13 20.05
C GLN A 31 56.31 -40.17 21.12
N PRO A 32 55.03 -39.99 20.76
CA PRO A 32 53.92 -40.44 21.60
C PRO A 32 53.55 -41.92 21.30
N PRO A 33 53.14 -42.72 22.31
CA PRO A 33 52.74 -44.10 22.09
C PRO A 33 51.34 -44.20 21.47
N ALA A 34 51.22 -45.08 20.47
CA ALA A 34 49.94 -45.53 19.93
C ALA A 34 49.42 -46.73 20.73
N ILE A 35 48.18 -46.64 21.23
CA ILE A 35 47.35 -47.82 21.54
C ILE A 35 45.97 -47.58 20.91
N GLN A 36 45.67 -48.43 19.93
CA GLN A 36 44.37 -48.58 19.28
C GLN A 36 43.39 -49.27 20.24
N THR A 37 42.10 -48.93 20.16
CA THR A 37 41.00 -49.86 19.79
C THR A 37 39.65 -49.43 20.37
N GLY A 38 38.62 -49.44 19.50
CA GLY A 38 37.26 -49.81 19.89
C GLY A 38 36.39 -48.74 20.57
N ARG A 39 35.68 -47.94 19.76
CA ARG A 39 34.24 -47.65 19.93
C ARG A 39 33.68 -46.91 18.71
N LYS A 40 33.52 -47.65 17.62
CA LYS A 40 32.53 -47.34 16.58
C LYS A 40 31.13 -47.61 17.15
N ALA A 41 30.55 -46.68 17.92
CA ALA A 41 29.13 -46.72 18.30
C ALA A 41 28.69 -45.42 19.01
N ALA A 42 28.84 -44.24 18.40
CA ALA A 42 28.24 -43.02 18.96
C ALA A 42 28.03 -41.84 17.99
N VAL A 43 28.15 -42.03 16.67
CA VAL A 43 28.10 -40.89 15.71
C VAL A 43 26.83 -40.87 14.84
N GLN A 44 25.93 -41.85 14.94
CA GLN A 44 24.78 -41.96 14.02
C GLN A 44 23.39 -41.59 14.56
N SER A 45 23.27 -41.06 15.79
CA SER A 45 21.95 -40.71 16.35
C SER A 45 21.75 -39.22 16.68
N ALA A 46 22.80 -38.39 16.63
CA ALA A 46 22.69 -36.95 16.92
C ALA A 46 22.37 -36.09 15.68
N GLY A 47 22.61 -36.59 14.45
CA GLY A 47 22.34 -35.86 13.21
C GLY A 47 20.91 -35.97 12.67
N ARG A 48 20.08 -36.85 13.24
CA ARG A 48 18.73 -37.14 12.71
C ARG A 48 17.60 -36.33 13.32
N ARG A 49 17.86 -35.59 14.41
CA ARG A 49 16.83 -34.79 15.11
C ARG A 49 16.90 -33.29 14.84
N ALA A 50 18.05 -32.77 14.39
CA ALA A 50 18.18 -31.35 14.00
C ALA A 50 17.82 -31.08 12.53
N ALA A 51 17.79 -32.11 11.68
CA ALA A 51 17.51 -31.96 10.25
C ALA A 51 16.02 -32.13 9.86
N VAL A 52 15.12 -32.44 10.81
CA VAL A 52 13.70 -32.75 10.52
C VAL A 52 12.75 -31.62 10.95
N VAL A 53 13.26 -30.44 11.33
CA VAL A 53 12.40 -29.35 11.85
C VAL A 53 12.55 -28.03 11.07
N LEU A 54 13.31 -27.99 9.97
CA LEU A 54 13.58 -26.72 9.25
C LEU A 54 13.36 -26.76 7.73
N GLN A 55 12.69 -27.78 7.22
CA GLN A 55 12.29 -27.85 5.81
C GLN A 55 10.86 -28.38 5.75
N GLU A 56 9.85 -27.49 5.76
CA GLU A 56 8.49 -27.68 5.18
C GLU A 56 7.46 -26.55 5.50
N ASP A 57 7.80 -25.49 6.25
CA ASP A 57 6.91 -24.31 6.41
C ASP A 57 6.90 -23.34 5.21
N LEU A 58 7.65 -23.65 4.15
CA LEU A 58 7.47 -22.99 2.87
C LEU A 58 6.28 -23.66 2.20
N ASN A 59 5.20 -22.91 1.97
CA ASN A 59 4.73 -22.56 0.61
C ASN A 59 3.19 -22.28 0.56
N THR A 60 2.34 -22.74 1.51
CA THR A 60 0.86 -22.44 1.50
C THR A 60 0.50 -21.14 2.20
N LYS A 61 1.02 -20.89 3.40
CA LYS A 61 0.78 -19.64 4.16
C LYS A 61 1.22 -18.40 3.38
N THR A 62 2.26 -18.51 2.54
CA THR A 62 2.73 -17.43 1.66
C THR A 62 1.73 -17.15 0.53
N VAL A 63 1.18 -18.20 -0.09
CA VAL A 63 0.14 -18.06 -1.12
C VAL A 63 -1.12 -17.40 -0.56
N ILE A 64 -1.54 -17.77 0.64
CA ILE A 64 -2.69 -17.14 1.33
C ILE A 64 -2.40 -15.67 1.61
N LYS A 65 -1.25 -15.34 2.19
CA LYS A 65 -0.84 -13.95 2.44
C LYS A 65 -0.78 -13.10 1.16
N ASP A 66 -0.29 -13.68 0.06
CA ASP A 66 -0.24 -12.99 -1.23
C ASP A 66 -1.63 -12.80 -1.83
N ALA A 67 -2.52 -13.80 -1.68
CA ALA A 67 -3.91 -13.68 -2.05
C ALA A 67 -4.59 -12.57 -1.22
N GLU A 68 -4.41 -12.54 0.10
CA GLU A 68 -4.94 -11.49 0.96
C GLU A 68 -4.47 -10.09 0.56
N LYS A 69 -3.19 -9.91 0.23
CA LYS A 69 -2.69 -8.62 -0.28
C LYS A 69 -3.40 -8.21 -1.56
N LYS A 70 -3.62 -9.14 -2.48
CA LYS A 70 -4.37 -8.89 -3.72
C LYS A 70 -5.84 -8.58 -3.44
N LEU A 71 -6.50 -9.31 -2.55
CA LEU A 71 -7.89 -9.07 -2.15
C LEU A 71 -8.05 -7.66 -1.54
N LYS A 72 -7.16 -7.26 -0.64
CA LYS A 72 -7.12 -5.90 -0.07
C LYS A 72 -6.93 -4.84 -1.14
N LYS A 73 -6.04 -5.08 -2.11
CA LYS A 73 -5.82 -4.15 -3.23
C LYS A 73 -7.07 -4.02 -4.11
N SER A 74 -7.78 -5.12 -4.36
CA SER A 74 -9.05 -5.08 -5.10
C SER A 74 -10.10 -4.27 -4.35
N LEU A 75 -10.23 -4.45 -3.03
CA LEU A 75 -11.13 -3.64 -2.21
C LEU A 75 -10.77 -2.17 -2.26
N ALA A 76 -9.49 -1.82 -2.10
CA ALA A 76 -9.01 -0.44 -2.18
C ALA A 76 -9.36 0.22 -3.53
N SER A 77 -9.17 -0.52 -4.64
CA SER A 77 -9.54 -0.06 -5.98
C SER A 77 -11.05 0.18 -6.11
N VAL A 78 -11.88 -0.69 -5.54
CA VAL A 78 -13.35 -0.52 -5.56
C VAL A 78 -13.74 0.70 -4.74
N THR A 79 -13.18 0.88 -3.55
CA THR A 79 -13.47 2.06 -2.71
C THR A 79 -13.06 3.36 -3.38
N GLU A 80 -11.91 3.38 -4.06
CA GLU A 80 -11.44 4.53 -4.81
C GLU A 80 -12.40 4.84 -5.96
N GLN A 81 -12.78 3.84 -6.76
CA GLN A 81 -13.75 4.01 -7.84
C GLN A 81 -15.12 4.49 -7.35
N LEU A 82 -15.62 3.96 -6.24
CA LEU A 82 -16.87 4.44 -5.62
C LEU A 82 -16.76 5.88 -5.12
N SER A 83 -15.57 6.32 -4.66
CA SER A 83 -15.33 7.70 -4.24
C SER A 83 -15.35 8.69 -5.41
N THR A 84 -14.96 8.25 -6.62
CA THR A 84 -15.01 9.10 -7.82
C THR A 84 -16.43 9.45 -8.26
N ILE A 85 -17.43 8.65 -7.86
CA ILE A 85 -18.84 8.95 -8.12
C ILE A 85 -19.25 10.15 -7.26
N ARG A 86 -19.40 11.32 -7.88
CA ARG A 86 -19.85 12.54 -7.20
C ARG A 86 -21.38 12.55 -7.07
N VAL A 87 -21.86 12.57 -5.84
CA VAL A 87 -23.30 12.46 -5.52
C VAL A 87 -23.97 13.84 -5.39
N GLY A 88 -23.37 14.90 -5.93
CA GLY A 88 -23.90 16.27 -5.77
C GLY A 88 -23.94 16.74 -4.30
N ARG A 89 -23.14 16.11 -3.43
CA ARG A 89 -22.93 16.55 -2.06
C ARG A 89 -21.86 17.62 -2.03
N ALA A 90 -22.14 18.71 -1.33
CA ALA A 90 -21.17 19.71 -0.94
C ALA A 90 -20.05 19.07 -0.09
N THR A 91 -18.84 18.98 -0.64
CA THR A 91 -17.63 18.56 0.09
C THR A 91 -16.52 19.59 -0.09
N SER A 92 -15.65 19.72 0.90
CA SER A 92 -14.47 20.59 0.85
C SER A 92 -13.59 20.30 -0.36
N ASP A 93 -13.45 19.02 -0.72
CA ASP A 93 -12.60 18.52 -1.80
C ASP A 93 -12.98 19.09 -3.18
N MET A 94 -14.18 19.67 -3.32
CA MET A 94 -14.60 20.37 -4.53
C MET A 94 -13.75 21.63 -4.79
N LEU A 95 -13.21 22.24 -3.73
CA LEU A 95 -12.49 23.50 -3.78
C LEU A 95 -10.96 23.35 -3.72
N ASP A 96 -10.44 22.13 -3.57
CA ASP A 96 -9.00 21.86 -3.46
C ASP A 96 -8.19 22.31 -4.68
N ARG A 97 -8.84 22.37 -5.86
CA ARG A 97 -8.19 22.79 -7.12
C ARG A 97 -8.23 24.30 -7.34
N VAL A 98 -8.95 25.05 -6.51
CA VAL A 98 -9.13 26.50 -6.67
C VAL A 98 -7.89 27.21 -6.13
N GLN A 99 -7.26 28.00 -7.00
CA GLN A 99 -6.16 28.89 -6.64
C GLN A 99 -6.66 30.32 -6.67
N VAL A 100 -6.29 31.09 -5.65
CA VAL A 100 -6.65 32.49 -5.49
C VAL A 100 -5.36 33.30 -5.53
N GLU A 101 -5.36 34.37 -6.32
CA GLU A 101 -4.24 35.30 -6.33
C GLU A 101 -4.30 36.18 -5.08
N TYR A 102 -3.33 36.00 -4.19
CA TYR A 102 -3.20 36.76 -2.95
C TYR A 102 -1.87 37.50 -2.97
N TYR A 103 -1.93 38.84 -2.99
CA TYR A 103 -0.76 39.71 -3.15
C TYR A 103 0.15 39.36 -4.35
N GLY A 104 -0.44 38.97 -5.48
CA GLY A 104 0.29 38.66 -6.72
C GLY A 104 0.94 37.27 -6.76
N ALA A 105 0.58 36.38 -5.83
CA ALA A 105 1.00 34.99 -5.84
C ALA A 105 -0.24 34.06 -5.84
N PRO A 106 -0.25 33.01 -6.68
CA PRO A 106 -1.32 32.01 -6.66
C PRO A 106 -1.18 31.15 -5.39
N THR A 107 -2.22 31.16 -4.56
CA THR A 107 -2.28 30.43 -3.29
C THR A 107 -3.53 29.54 -3.26
N PRO A 108 -3.45 28.31 -2.75
CA PRO A 108 -4.62 27.44 -2.66
C PRO A 108 -5.68 28.01 -1.71
N LEU A 109 -6.96 27.88 -2.08
CA LEU A 109 -8.07 28.41 -1.26
C LEU A 109 -8.05 27.88 0.19
N ASN A 110 -7.68 26.62 0.37
CA ASN A 110 -7.61 25.95 1.68
C ASN A 110 -6.66 26.64 2.68
N GLN A 111 -5.71 27.45 2.20
CA GLN A 111 -4.78 28.20 3.05
C GLN A 111 -5.31 29.58 3.43
N LEU A 112 -6.21 30.15 2.62
CA LEU A 112 -6.76 31.48 2.81
C LEU A 112 -8.14 31.49 3.50
N ALA A 113 -8.84 30.37 3.45
CA ALA A 113 -10.19 30.25 3.97
C ALA A 113 -10.47 28.88 4.60
N SER A 114 -11.36 28.89 5.59
CA SER A 114 -11.95 27.68 6.16
C SER A 114 -13.20 27.31 5.36
N VAL A 115 -13.23 26.10 4.80
CA VAL A 115 -14.39 25.56 4.08
C VAL A 115 -15.21 24.70 5.02
N THR A 116 -16.49 25.01 5.16
CA THR A 116 -17.44 24.25 5.98
C THR A 116 -18.67 23.86 5.17
N THR A 117 -19.27 22.72 5.54
CA THR A 117 -20.47 22.18 4.88
C THR A 117 -21.63 22.17 5.89
N PRO A 118 -22.40 23.27 6.03
CA PRO A 118 -23.52 23.31 6.96
C PRO A 118 -24.68 22.40 6.52
N SER A 119 -24.85 22.17 5.22
CA SER A 119 -25.86 21.25 4.68
C SER A 119 -25.33 20.51 3.44
N ALA A 120 -25.95 19.39 3.07
CA ALA A 120 -25.47 18.56 1.96
C ALA A 120 -25.47 19.28 0.60
N SER A 121 -26.19 20.40 0.45
CA SER A 121 -26.30 21.17 -0.79
C SER A 121 -25.63 22.54 -0.71
N GLN A 122 -24.95 22.87 0.38
CA GLN A 122 -24.35 24.20 0.59
C GLN A 122 -22.93 24.09 1.14
N LEU A 123 -22.02 24.84 0.52
CA LEU A 123 -20.67 25.09 1.03
C LEU A 123 -20.57 26.54 1.51
N VAL A 124 -19.88 26.74 2.62
CA VAL A 124 -19.57 28.04 3.18
C VAL A 124 -18.06 28.18 3.25
N VAL A 125 -17.55 29.20 2.58
CA VAL A 125 -16.13 29.57 2.58
C VAL A 125 -15.99 30.82 3.45
N ASP A 126 -15.28 30.66 4.57
CA ASP A 126 -14.98 31.74 5.51
C ASP A 126 -13.50 32.13 5.38
N ALA A 127 -13.25 33.27 4.73
CA ALA A 127 -11.90 33.79 4.56
C ALA A 127 -11.33 34.34 5.87
N TYR A 128 -10.07 34.02 6.16
CA TYR A 128 -9.36 34.53 7.34
C TYR A 128 -9.11 36.04 7.26
N ASP A 129 -8.87 36.54 6.05
CA ASP A 129 -8.81 37.97 5.75
C ASP A 129 -10.06 38.36 4.92
N LYS A 130 -10.77 39.40 5.34
CA LYS A 130 -11.95 39.90 4.63
C LYS A 130 -11.59 40.73 3.41
N SER A 131 -10.35 41.23 3.32
CA SER A 131 -9.87 42.00 2.17
C SER A 131 -9.79 41.16 0.89
N CYS A 132 -9.52 39.86 1.01
CA CYS A 132 -9.39 38.95 -0.14
C CYS A 132 -10.69 38.27 -0.57
N LEU A 133 -11.84 38.61 0.03
CA LEU A 133 -13.14 38.04 -0.33
C LEU A 133 -13.47 38.24 -1.81
N GLY A 134 -13.19 39.42 -2.37
CA GLY A 134 -13.44 39.72 -3.77
C GLY A 134 -12.55 38.94 -4.75
N ASP A 135 -11.33 38.60 -4.34
CA ASP A 135 -10.42 37.78 -5.15
C ASP A 135 -10.79 36.30 -5.06
N ILE A 136 -11.24 35.82 -3.89
CA ILE A 136 -11.80 34.47 -3.71
C ILE A 136 -13.06 34.29 -4.57
N GLU A 137 -13.98 35.26 -4.57
CA GLU A 137 -15.20 35.22 -5.37
C GLU A 137 -14.88 35.09 -6.87
N ARG A 138 -13.90 35.86 -7.34
CA ARG A 138 -13.44 35.81 -8.74
C ARG A 138 -12.81 34.47 -9.08
N ALA A 139 -11.91 33.97 -8.24
CA ALA A 139 -11.28 32.66 -8.43
C ALA A 139 -12.32 31.51 -8.44
N LEU A 140 -13.36 31.59 -7.61
CA LEU A 140 -14.45 30.63 -7.61
C LEU A 140 -15.28 30.67 -8.90
N MET A 141 -15.49 31.84 -9.49
CA MET A 141 -16.14 31.97 -10.80
C MET A 141 -15.25 31.47 -11.95
N GLU A 142 -13.94 31.71 -11.89
CA GLU A 142 -12.97 31.29 -12.92
C GLU A 142 -12.68 29.79 -12.89
N SER A 143 -12.85 29.13 -11.74
CA SER A 143 -12.52 27.70 -11.54
C SER A 143 -13.51 26.70 -12.18
N ASP A 144 -14.42 27.17 -13.06
CA ASP A 144 -15.35 26.36 -13.85
C ASP A 144 -16.18 25.35 -13.03
N LEU A 145 -16.45 25.65 -11.75
CA LEU A 145 -17.25 24.78 -10.88
C LEU A 145 -18.74 24.73 -11.27
N GLY A 146 -19.18 25.64 -12.16
CA GLY A 146 -20.57 25.74 -12.60
C GLY A 146 -21.55 26.16 -11.51
N MET A 147 -21.05 26.77 -10.43
CA MET A 147 -21.83 27.26 -9.29
C MET A 147 -21.61 28.75 -9.12
N THR A 148 -22.67 29.48 -8.77
CA THR A 148 -22.56 30.91 -8.50
C THR A 148 -22.28 31.16 -7.02
N PRO A 149 -21.17 31.85 -6.67
CA PRO A 149 -20.92 32.29 -5.30
C PRO A 149 -21.95 33.36 -4.90
N ASN A 150 -22.47 33.25 -3.68
CA ASN A 150 -23.28 34.29 -3.04
C ASN A 150 -22.48 34.88 -1.89
N ASN A 151 -22.21 36.18 -1.94
CA ASN A 151 -21.40 36.87 -0.94
C ASN A 151 -22.30 37.60 0.06
N ASP A 152 -22.11 37.34 1.35
CA ASP A 152 -22.84 38.01 2.45
C ASP A 152 -22.02 39.09 3.16
N GLY A 153 -20.87 39.47 2.59
CA GLY A 153 -19.93 40.44 3.14
C GLY A 153 -18.97 39.85 4.18
N ASN A 154 -19.33 38.75 4.84
CA ASN A 154 -18.47 38.02 5.78
C ASN A 154 -18.06 36.64 5.28
N VAL A 155 -18.95 35.92 4.60
CA VAL A 155 -18.74 34.56 4.10
C VAL A 155 -19.25 34.44 2.67
N ILE A 156 -18.67 33.51 1.91
CA ILE A 156 -19.13 33.16 0.56
C ILE A 156 -19.86 31.83 0.63
N ARG A 157 -21.08 31.79 0.08
CA ARG A 157 -21.94 30.60 0.01
C ARG A 157 -22.02 30.07 -1.41
N LEU A 158 -21.71 28.80 -1.59
CA LEU A 158 -21.89 28.08 -2.86
C LEU A 158 -23.03 27.08 -2.69
N ASN A 159 -24.01 27.14 -3.58
CA ASN A 159 -25.12 26.19 -3.61
C ASN A 159 -24.84 25.13 -4.69
N VAL A 160 -24.78 23.87 -4.26
CA VAL A 160 -24.63 22.73 -5.15
C VAL A 160 -26.00 22.37 -5.72
N PRO A 161 -26.20 22.38 -7.05
CA PRO A 161 -27.46 21.98 -7.63
C PRO A 161 -27.74 20.50 -7.35
N SER A 162 -28.99 20.20 -7.00
CA SER A 162 -29.43 18.83 -6.75
C SER A 162 -29.42 18.00 -8.04
N LEU A 163 -28.97 16.74 -7.94
CA LEU A 163 -29.08 15.80 -9.05
C LEU A 163 -30.54 15.44 -9.34
N THR A 164 -30.92 15.33 -10.61
CA THR A 164 -32.25 14.85 -11.03
C THR A 164 -32.45 13.37 -10.70
N ALA A 165 -33.70 12.93 -10.54
CA ALA A 165 -34.02 11.54 -10.22
C ALA A 165 -33.51 10.54 -11.28
N GLU A 166 -33.52 10.93 -12.56
CA GLU A 166 -32.97 10.14 -13.66
C GLU A 166 -31.45 9.98 -13.51
N ARG A 167 -30.74 11.08 -13.23
CA ARG A 167 -29.29 11.04 -13.06
C ARG A 167 -28.87 10.22 -11.84
N ARG A 168 -29.62 10.29 -10.72
CA ARG A 168 -29.37 9.44 -9.54
C ARG A 168 -29.46 7.95 -9.87
N LYS A 169 -30.46 7.54 -10.67
CA LYS A 169 -30.60 6.14 -11.12
C LYS A 169 -29.42 5.68 -11.98
N GLU A 170 -28.90 6.54 -12.85
CA GLU A 170 -27.71 6.23 -13.66
C GLU A 170 -26.45 6.06 -12.81
N LEU A 171 -26.25 6.93 -11.82
CA LEU A 171 -25.13 6.82 -10.88
C LEU A 171 -25.24 5.57 -10.01
N ALA A 172 -26.45 5.22 -9.56
CA ALA A 172 -26.69 3.98 -8.81
C ALA A 172 -26.31 2.75 -9.65
N LYS A 173 -26.76 2.67 -10.93
CA LYS A 173 -26.35 1.59 -11.84
C LYS A 173 -24.83 1.51 -12.02
N THR A 174 -24.17 2.66 -12.08
CA THR A 174 -22.71 2.73 -12.20
C THR A 174 -22.02 2.19 -10.94
N ALA A 175 -22.52 2.53 -9.76
CA ALA A 175 -22.03 1.99 -8.49
C ALA A 175 -22.20 0.46 -8.41
N SER A 176 -23.36 -0.07 -8.81
CA SER A 176 -23.58 -1.53 -8.85
C SER A 176 -22.60 -2.20 -9.83
N LYS A 177 -22.35 -1.60 -10.99
CA LYS A 177 -21.39 -2.12 -11.98
C LYS A 177 -19.97 -2.23 -11.42
N ILE A 178 -19.50 -1.19 -10.72
CA ILE A 178 -18.19 -1.18 -10.04
C ILE A 178 -18.11 -2.30 -8.99
N GLY A 179 -19.18 -2.49 -8.22
CA GLY A 179 -19.28 -3.60 -7.26
C GLY A 179 -19.12 -4.97 -7.91
N GLU A 180 -19.82 -5.21 -9.02
CA GLU A 180 -19.72 -6.47 -9.76
C GLU A 180 -18.34 -6.69 -10.39
N GLU A 181 -17.72 -5.65 -10.95
CA GLU A 181 -16.34 -5.71 -11.43
C GLU A 181 -15.35 -6.06 -10.30
N GLY A 182 -15.55 -5.49 -9.11
CA GLY A 182 -14.82 -5.82 -7.89
C GLY A 182 -14.94 -7.29 -7.52
N LYS A 183 -16.17 -7.85 -7.50
CA LYS A 183 -16.42 -9.27 -7.22
C LYS A 183 -15.77 -10.19 -8.26
N VAL A 184 -15.82 -9.81 -9.54
CA VAL A 184 -15.13 -10.56 -10.61
C VAL A 184 -13.61 -10.59 -10.35
N ALA A 185 -13.02 -9.47 -9.94
CA ALA A 185 -11.60 -9.42 -9.56
C ALA A 185 -11.28 -10.33 -8.37
N LEU A 186 -12.12 -10.35 -7.31
CA LEU A 186 -11.93 -11.29 -6.18
C LEU A 186 -11.97 -12.75 -6.63
N ARG A 187 -12.91 -13.11 -7.52
CA ARG A 187 -13.02 -14.47 -8.07
C ARG A 187 -11.78 -14.87 -8.88
N ASN A 188 -11.18 -13.93 -9.61
CA ASN A 188 -9.93 -14.16 -10.33
C ASN A 188 -8.76 -14.40 -9.37
N VAL A 189 -8.63 -13.59 -8.32
CA VAL A 189 -7.60 -13.81 -7.27
C VAL A 189 -7.74 -15.19 -6.63
N ARG A 190 -8.99 -15.62 -6.37
CA ARG A 190 -9.25 -16.97 -5.84
C ARG A 190 -8.82 -18.07 -6.80
N ARG A 191 -9.16 -17.94 -8.09
CA ARG A 191 -8.75 -18.91 -9.13
C ARG A 191 -7.23 -19.06 -9.16
N ASP A 192 -6.51 -17.94 -9.23
CA ASP A 192 -5.03 -17.94 -9.23
C ASP A 192 -4.45 -18.61 -7.98
N ALA A 193 -5.01 -18.33 -6.80
CA ALA A 193 -4.54 -18.90 -5.55
C ALA A 193 -4.84 -20.41 -5.46
N ILE A 194 -6.03 -20.85 -5.87
CA ILE A 194 -6.39 -22.28 -5.93
C ILE A 194 -5.49 -23.02 -6.93
N ASP A 195 -5.20 -22.42 -8.09
CA ASP A 195 -4.32 -23.04 -9.09
C ASP A 195 -2.89 -23.19 -8.58
N LYS A 196 -2.39 -22.25 -7.76
CA LYS A 196 -1.11 -22.39 -7.07
C LYS A 196 -1.15 -23.52 -6.04
N ILE A 197 -2.18 -23.59 -5.20
CA ILE A 197 -2.34 -24.65 -4.20
C ILE A 197 -2.39 -26.04 -4.87
N LYS A 198 -3.13 -26.17 -5.98
CA LYS A 198 -3.20 -27.42 -6.76
C LYS A 198 -1.86 -27.83 -7.38
N LYS A 199 -1.03 -26.88 -7.81
CA LYS A 199 0.32 -27.18 -8.31
C LYS A 199 1.18 -27.72 -7.18
N MET A 200 1.13 -27.09 -6.02
CA MET A 200 1.89 -27.51 -4.85
C MET A 200 1.46 -28.88 -4.32
N GLN A 201 0.17 -29.22 -4.46
CA GLN A 201 -0.35 -30.55 -4.18
C GLN A 201 0.27 -31.63 -5.07
N LYS A 202 0.60 -31.31 -6.32
CA LYS A 202 1.35 -32.24 -7.19
C LYS A 202 2.83 -32.32 -6.81
N ASP A 203 3.37 -31.24 -6.26
CA ASP A 203 4.78 -31.13 -5.86
C ASP A 203 5.07 -31.73 -4.47
N GLY A 204 4.05 -32.23 -3.76
CA GLY A 204 4.21 -32.97 -2.50
C GLY A 204 3.37 -32.47 -1.31
N LEU A 205 2.50 -31.47 -1.48
CA LEU A 205 1.62 -31.01 -0.40
C LEU A 205 0.57 -32.07 -0.02
N SER A 206 0.30 -32.22 1.28
CA SER A 206 -0.77 -33.10 1.77
C SER A 206 -2.16 -32.66 1.30
N GLU A 207 -3.06 -33.61 1.08
CA GLU A 207 -4.47 -33.35 0.73
C GLU A 207 -5.18 -32.56 1.83
N ASP A 208 -4.88 -32.86 3.10
CA ASP A 208 -5.51 -32.19 4.24
C ASP A 208 -5.09 -30.71 4.31
N GLU A 209 -3.79 -30.42 4.12
CA GLU A 209 -3.28 -29.04 4.08
C GLU A 209 -3.82 -28.25 2.87
N SER A 210 -4.00 -28.91 1.72
CA SER A 210 -4.61 -28.30 0.54
C SER A 210 -6.05 -27.87 0.82
N ARG A 211 -6.83 -28.72 1.51
CA ARG A 211 -8.22 -28.43 1.89
C ARG A 211 -8.30 -27.30 2.90
N ASP A 212 -7.49 -27.34 3.95
CA ASP A 212 -7.46 -26.29 4.96
C ASP A 212 -7.10 -24.91 4.35
N ALA A 213 -6.12 -24.88 3.45
CA ALA A 213 -5.73 -23.66 2.75
C ALA A 213 -6.85 -23.12 1.82
N GLN A 214 -7.58 -24.00 1.15
CA GLN A 214 -8.72 -23.61 0.31
C GLN A 214 -9.88 -23.06 1.15
N ASP A 215 -10.15 -23.66 2.31
CA ASP A 215 -11.18 -23.20 3.25
C ASP A 215 -10.84 -21.85 3.86
N GLU A 216 -9.57 -21.64 4.25
CA GLU A 216 -9.08 -20.35 4.75
C GLU A 216 -9.20 -19.25 3.68
N LEU A 217 -8.78 -19.56 2.44
CA LEU A 217 -8.94 -18.64 1.31
C LEU A 217 -10.41 -18.31 1.06
N GLN A 218 -11.31 -19.30 1.12
CA GLN A 218 -12.74 -19.08 0.92
C GLN A 218 -13.37 -18.23 2.03
N LYS A 219 -12.94 -18.39 3.29
CA LYS A 219 -13.36 -17.54 4.42
C LYS A 219 -12.91 -16.10 4.21
N SER A 220 -11.65 -15.89 3.84
CA SER A 220 -11.13 -14.54 3.56
C SER A 220 -11.89 -13.86 2.42
N LEU A 221 -12.18 -14.59 1.33
CA LEU A 221 -12.91 -14.05 0.20
C LEU A 221 -14.35 -13.68 0.55
N LYS A 222 -15.08 -14.51 1.29
CA LYS A 222 -16.45 -14.20 1.75
C LYS A 222 -16.48 -12.91 2.58
N LYS A 223 -15.46 -12.67 3.41
CA LYS A 223 -15.32 -11.44 4.17
C LYS A 223 -15.22 -10.22 3.24
N TYR A 224 -14.30 -10.24 2.27
CA TYR A 224 -14.15 -9.12 1.34
C TYR A 224 -15.34 -8.95 0.38
N GLU A 225 -16.01 -10.03 -0.04
CA GLU A 225 -17.26 -9.94 -0.81
C GLU A 225 -18.34 -9.19 0.00
N SER A 226 -18.50 -9.52 1.27
CA SER A 226 -19.44 -8.82 2.15
C SER A 226 -19.07 -7.35 2.36
N GLU A 227 -17.77 -7.03 2.48
CA GLU A 227 -17.30 -5.64 2.63
C GLU A 227 -17.56 -4.81 1.35
N ILE A 228 -17.40 -5.42 0.16
CA ILE A 228 -17.78 -4.78 -1.11
C ILE A 228 -19.28 -4.54 -1.16
N ASP A 229 -20.10 -5.55 -0.83
CA ASP A 229 -21.56 -5.42 -0.84
C ASP A 229 -22.05 -4.34 0.13
N SER A 230 -21.46 -4.25 1.33
CA SER A 230 -21.79 -3.18 2.27
C SER A 230 -21.40 -1.80 1.75
N SER A 231 -20.22 -1.69 1.13
CA SER A 231 -19.72 -0.42 0.59
C SER A 231 -20.58 0.08 -0.58
N VAL A 232 -20.98 -0.82 -1.47
CA VAL A 232 -21.86 -0.50 -2.61
C VAL A 232 -23.25 -0.13 -2.11
N SER A 233 -23.84 -0.92 -1.20
CA SER A 233 -25.17 -0.63 -0.65
C SER A 233 -25.22 0.70 0.10
N GLN A 234 -24.19 1.02 0.88
CA GLN A 234 -24.08 2.31 1.54
C GLN A 234 -24.03 3.44 0.51
N ARG A 235 -23.22 3.29 -0.55
CA ARG A 235 -23.09 4.30 -1.59
C ARG A 235 -24.37 4.50 -2.40
N GLU A 236 -25.08 3.42 -2.71
CA GLU A 236 -26.38 3.48 -3.40
C GLU A 236 -27.44 4.20 -2.55
N LYS A 237 -27.49 3.94 -1.24
CA LYS A 237 -28.39 4.66 -0.32
C LYS A 237 -28.07 6.15 -0.27
N GLU A 238 -26.79 6.50 -0.21
CA GLU A 238 -26.35 7.91 -0.28
C GLU A 238 -26.79 8.57 -1.58
N ILE A 239 -26.67 7.88 -2.73
CA ILE A 239 -27.11 8.39 -4.04
C ILE A 239 -28.62 8.65 -4.12
N MET A 240 -29.41 7.86 -3.40
CA MET A 240 -30.87 7.95 -3.47
C MET A 240 -31.50 8.90 -2.44
N THR A 241 -30.78 9.23 -1.37
CA THR A 241 -31.32 10.00 -0.22
C THR A 241 -31.05 11.51 -0.28
N ILE A 242 -29.97 11.92 -0.94
CA ILE A 242 -29.69 13.32 -1.33
C ILE A 242 -30.58 13.65 -2.51
#